data_AF-A0A534ANQ5-F1
#
_entry.id   AF-A0A534ANQ5-F1
#
_cell.length_a   1.000
_cell.length_b   1.000
_cell.length_c   1.000
_cell.angle_alpha   90.00
_cell.angle_beta   90.00
_cell.angle_gamma   90.00
#
_symmetry.space_group_name_H-M   'P 1'
#
loop_
_entity.id
_entity.type
_entity.pdbx_description
1 polymer ?
#
loop_
_entity_poly.entity_id
_entity_poly.type
_entity_poly.pdbx_seq_one_letter_code
_entity_poly.pdbx_strand_id
1 'polypeptide(L)'
;MITRTDLFVQGEFIATVAQIRAGQGRVVEPLRAALKRPLLVGTQISERDIAKREITIMADKALPYEVLKRVMATCTYADYGRISLAVIQKEKPVAAGQFKPV
;
A
#
# COMPACT_ATOMS: atom_id res chain seq x y z
N MET A 1 1.94 -3.77 -1.51
CA MET A 1 1.64 -3.59 -2.95
C MET A 1 0.16 -3.82 -3.16
N ILE A 2 -0.50 -2.97 -3.93
CA ILE A 2 -1.91 -3.08 -4.28
C ILE A 2 -1.98 -3.21 -5.80
N THR A 3 -2.41 -4.39 -6.26
CA THR A 3 -2.69 -4.64 -7.68
C THR A 3 -4.14 -4.23 -7.96
N ARG A 4 -4.63 -4.54 -9.16
CA ARG A 4 -6.04 -4.30 -9.52
C ARG A 4 -7.01 -5.16 -8.72
N THR A 5 -6.57 -6.33 -8.29
CA THR A 5 -7.41 -7.35 -7.67
C THR A 5 -7.03 -7.64 -6.23
N ASP A 6 -5.76 -7.46 -5.87
CA ASP A 6 -5.20 -8.02 -4.64
C ASP A 6 -4.31 -7.05 -3.89
N LEU A 7 -4.24 -7.24 -2.58
CA LEU A 7 -3.36 -6.54 -1.65
C LEU A 7 -2.32 -7.52 -1.10
N PHE A 8 -1.06 -7.09 -1.18
CA PHE A 8 0.09 -7.82 -0.66
C PHE A 8 0.90 -6.99 0.33
N VAL A 9 1.48 -7.63 1.33
CA VAL A 9 2.47 -7.07 2.26
C VAL A 9 3.72 -7.94 2.19
N GLN A 10 4.86 -7.36 1.78
CA GLN A 10 6.13 -8.08 1.67
C GLN A 10 6.04 -9.40 0.86
N GLY A 11 5.15 -9.46 -0.15
CA GLY A 11 4.91 -10.65 -0.98
C GLY A 11 3.84 -11.60 -0.45
N GLU A 12 3.37 -11.43 0.79
CA GLU A 12 2.26 -12.21 1.36
C GLU A 12 0.92 -11.65 0.89
N PHE A 13 0.02 -12.52 0.43
CA PHE A 13 -1.36 -12.16 0.10
C PHE A 13 -2.15 -11.84 1.37
N ILE A 14 -2.81 -10.67 1.40
CA ILE A 14 -3.55 -10.19 2.57
C ILE A 14 -5.05 -10.22 2.35
N ALA A 15 -5.52 -9.67 1.22
CA ALA A 15 -6.94 -9.57 0.90
C ALA A 15 -7.13 -9.20 -0.57
N THR A 16 -8.34 -9.41 -1.11
CA THR A 16 -8.72 -8.86 -2.40
C THR A 16 -9.22 -7.41 -2.28
N VAL A 17 -9.05 -6.62 -3.34
CA VAL A 17 -9.59 -5.26 -3.47
C VAL A 17 -11.11 -5.26 -3.32
N ALA A 18 -11.79 -6.30 -3.82
CA ALA A 18 -13.24 -6.46 -3.67
C ALA A 18 -13.65 -6.62 -2.19
N GLN A 19 -12.92 -7.43 -1.43
CA GLN A 19 -13.14 -7.59 0.02
C GLN A 19 -12.89 -6.28 0.77
N ILE A 20 -11.80 -5.58 0.45
CA ILE A 20 -11.48 -4.29 1.07
C ILE A 20 -12.58 -3.25 0.79
N ARG A 21 -13.16 -3.25 -0.40
CA ARG A 21 -14.26 -2.36 -0.77
C ARG A 21 -15.58 -2.72 -0.09
N ALA A 22 -15.89 -4.02 0.01
CA ALA A 22 -17.12 -4.51 0.63
C ALA A 22 -17.09 -4.44 2.17
N GLY A 23 -15.89 -4.37 2.76
CA GLY A 23 -15.72 -4.29 4.22
C GLY A 23 -16.46 -3.10 4.83
N GLN A 24 -16.94 -3.28 6.06
CA GLN A 24 -17.53 -2.22 6.85
C GLN A 24 -16.47 -1.63 7.79
N GLY A 25 -16.44 -0.31 7.92
CA GLY A 25 -15.49 0.40 8.77
C GLY A 25 -14.28 0.98 8.02
N ARG A 26 -13.40 1.61 8.81
CA ARG A 26 -12.26 2.40 8.31
C ARG A 26 -10.95 1.60 8.23
N VAL A 27 -10.92 0.40 8.82
CA VAL A 27 -9.73 -0.42 9.02
C VAL A 27 -9.87 -1.74 8.28
N VAL A 28 -8.81 -2.15 7.58
CA VAL A 28 -8.68 -3.45 6.93
C VAL A 28 -8.00 -4.40 7.91
N GLU A 29 -8.79 -5.17 8.67
CA GLU A 29 -8.28 -6.03 9.74
C GLU A 29 -7.15 -6.99 9.33
N PRO A 30 -7.22 -7.70 8.18
CA PRO A 30 -6.13 -8.55 7.73
C PRO A 30 -4.80 -7.79 7.52
N LEU A 31 -4.90 -6.56 7.00
CA LEU A 31 -3.73 -5.70 6.80
C LEU A 31 -3.18 -5.21 8.14
N ARG A 32 -4.03 -4.79 9.08
CA ARG A 32 -3.61 -4.39 10.42
C ARG A 32 -2.85 -5.52 11.11
N ALA A 33 -3.38 -6.74 11.04
CA ALA A 33 -2.75 -7.93 11.61
C ALA A 33 -1.37 -8.15 10.98
N ALA A 34 -1.24 -8.12 9.66
CA ALA A 34 0.03 -8.28 8.97
C ALA A 34 1.06 -7.20 9.34
N LEU A 35 0.64 -5.94 9.45
CA LEU A 35 1.51 -4.82 9.80
C LEU A 35 1.96 -4.81 11.27
N LYS A 36 1.16 -5.38 12.18
CA LYS A 36 1.51 -5.51 13.60
C LYS A 36 2.29 -6.78 13.93
N ARG A 37 2.51 -7.67 12.97
CA ARG A 37 3.37 -8.84 13.18
C ARG A 37 4.78 -8.36 13.57
N PRO A 38 5.37 -8.90 14.64
CA PRO A 38 6.74 -8.57 14.99
C PRO A 38 7.67 -8.96 13.85
N LEU A 39 8.34 -7.97 13.24
CA LEU A 39 9.56 -8.25 12.51
C LEU A 39 10.54 -8.80 13.56
N LEU A 40 11.13 -9.96 13.30
CA LEU A 40 12.04 -10.68 14.18
C LEU A 40 13.28 -9.82 14.54
N VAL A 41 13.12 -8.85 15.43
CA VAL A 41 14.22 -8.09 16.02
C VAL A 41 13.80 -7.87 17.46
N GLY A 42 14.45 -8.60 18.37
CA GLY A 42 14.16 -8.65 19.80
C GLY A 42 14.52 -7.37 20.56
N THR A 43 14.03 -6.22 20.08
CA THR A 43 14.25 -4.92 20.69
C THR A 43 12.91 -4.38 21.16
N GLN A 44 12.82 -4.00 22.44
CA GLN A 44 11.69 -3.22 22.95
C GLN A 44 11.53 -1.99 22.05
N ILE A 45 10.39 -1.91 21.36
CA ILE A 45 10.10 -0.80 20.44
C ILE A 45 9.79 0.42 21.32
N SER A 46 10.70 1.40 21.33
CA SER A 46 10.45 2.67 22.01
C SER A 46 9.47 3.53 21.20
N GLU A 47 8.82 4.51 21.82
CA GLU A 47 7.94 5.46 21.09
C GLU A 47 8.67 6.19 19.94
N ARG A 48 9.99 6.42 20.10
CA ARG A 48 10.84 6.97 19.04
C ARG A 48 11.01 6.01 17.87
N ASP A 49 11.01 4.70 18.11
CA ASP A 49 11.10 3.69 17.06
C ASP A 49 9.77 3.52 16.33
N ILE A 50 8.64 3.71 17.02
CA ILE A 50 7.31 3.78 16.40
C ILE A 50 7.23 4.98 15.44
N ALA A 51 7.66 6.16 15.88
CA ALA A 51 7.64 7.37 15.04
C ALA A 51 8.54 7.27 13.79
N LYS A 52 9.53 6.38 13.81
CA LYS A 52 10.41 6.10 12.68
C LYS A 52 9.86 5.04 11.72
N ARG A 53 8.71 4.42 12.01
CA ARG A 53 8.12 3.42 11.11
C ARG A 53 7.63 4.08 9.84
N GLU A 54 8.25 3.68 8.73
CA GLU A 54 7.90 4.13 7.40
C GLU A 54 7.30 2.97 6.59
N ILE A 55 6.32 3.27 5.74
CA ILE A 55 5.76 2.31 4.80
C ILE A 55 5.60 2.93 3.42
N THR A 56 5.95 2.17 2.39
CA THR A 56 5.72 2.55 0.99
C THR A 56 4.57 1.72 0.43
N ILE A 57 3.50 2.40 0.03
CA ILE A 57 2.37 1.81 -0.66
C ILE A 57 2.66 1.90 -2.16
N MET A 58 2.86 0.76 -2.80
CA MET A 58 2.86 0.68 -4.27
C MET A 58 1.45 0.35 -4.75
N ALA A 59 0.84 1.17 -5.60
CA ALA A 59 -0.53 0.99 -6.08
C ALA A 59 -0.66 1.16 -7.61
N ASP A 60 -1.63 0.48 -8.23
CA ASP A 60 -2.03 0.74 -9.63
C ASP A 60 -2.76 2.08 -9.75
N LYS A 61 -2.52 2.83 -10.83
CA LYS A 61 -3.19 4.12 -11.09
C LYS A 61 -4.71 4.03 -11.16
N ALA A 62 -5.26 2.90 -11.60
CA ALA A 62 -6.69 2.65 -11.71
C ALA A 62 -7.33 2.21 -10.39
N LEU A 63 -6.57 2.15 -9.29
CA LEU A 63 -7.10 1.76 -7.99
C LEU A 63 -8.15 2.77 -7.50
N PRO A 64 -9.34 2.33 -7.07
CA PRO A 64 -10.34 3.22 -6.49
C PRO A 64 -9.82 3.93 -5.24
N TYR A 65 -10.04 5.24 -5.14
CA TYR A 65 -9.58 6.07 -4.02
C TYR A 65 -10.09 5.55 -2.65
N GLU A 66 -11.31 5.04 -2.58
CA GLU A 66 -11.88 4.43 -1.37
C GLU A 66 -11.02 3.30 -0.80
N VAL A 67 -10.44 2.48 -1.66
CA VAL A 67 -9.57 1.36 -1.26
C VAL A 67 -8.26 1.91 -0.72
N LEU A 68 -7.64 2.86 -1.43
CA LEU A 68 -6.41 3.51 -1.00
C LEU A 68 -6.60 4.19 0.37
N LYS A 69 -7.70 4.91 0.56
CA LYS A 69 -8.04 5.61 1.80
C LYS A 69 -8.13 4.65 2.99
N ARG A 70 -8.77 3.50 2.83
CA ARG A 70 -8.87 2.46 3.87
C ARG A 70 -7.51 1.84 4.19
N VAL A 71 -6.71 1.56 3.16
CA VAL A 71 -5.34 1.04 3.35
C VAL A 71 -4.49 2.05 4.11
N MET A 72 -4.48 3.31 3.69
CA MET A 72 -3.75 4.39 4.38
C MET A 72 -4.19 4.55 5.83
N ALA A 73 -5.50 4.58 6.09
CA ALA A 73 -6.02 4.65 7.46
C ALA A 73 -5.53 3.47 8.30
N THR A 74 -5.56 2.25 7.74
CA THR A 74 -5.07 1.04 8.41
C THR A 74 -3.58 1.12 8.74
N CYS A 75 -2.76 1.66 7.84
CA CYS A 75 -1.34 1.89 8.11
C CYS A 75 -1.14 2.86 9.28
N THR A 76 -1.92 3.95 9.34
CA THR A 76 -1.90 4.89 10.48
C THR A 76 -2.32 4.19 11.79
N TYR A 77 -3.35 3.35 11.77
CA TYR A 77 -3.77 2.52 12.93
C TYR A 77 -2.74 1.46 13.33
N ALA A 78 -1.84 1.11 12.41
CA ALA A 78 -0.71 0.21 12.67
C ALA A 78 0.56 0.97 13.08
N ASP A 79 0.42 2.24 13.47
CA ASP A 79 1.48 3.06 14.04
C ASP A 79 2.62 3.38 13.05
N TYR A 80 2.30 3.44 11.74
CA TYR A 80 3.22 3.92 10.71
C TYR A 80 3.09 5.44 10.55
N GLY A 81 4.05 6.18 11.11
CA GLY A 81 4.06 7.64 11.12
C GLY A 81 4.42 8.27 9.78
N ARG A 82 5.07 7.53 8.87
CA ARG A 82 5.44 8.02 7.53
C ARG A 82 4.92 7.06 6.45
N ILE A 83 4.10 7.59 5.56
CA ILE A 83 3.47 6.84 4.47
C ILE A 83 3.89 7.47 3.15
N SER A 84 4.62 6.71 2.34
CA SER A 84 4.97 7.05 0.96
C SER A 84 4.04 6.34 -0.02
N LEU A 85 3.64 7.01 -1.09
CA LEU A 85 2.81 6.43 -2.14
C LEU A 85 3.57 6.44 -3.47
N ALA A 86 3.70 5.27 -4.09
CA ALA A 86 4.23 5.10 -5.43
C ALA A 86 3.14 4.51 -6.33
N VAL A 87 2.92 5.11 -7.50
CA VAL A 87 1.89 4.67 -8.44
C VAL A 87 2.55 4.05 -9.66
N ILE A 88 2.14 2.83 -10.00
CA ILE A 88 2.58 2.14 -11.21
C ILE A 88 1.75 2.69 -12.38
N GLN A 89 2.40 3.42 -13.28
CA GLN A 89 1.83 3.87 -14.54
C GLN A 89 2.31 2.93 -15.65
N LYS A 90 1.40 2.18 -16.27
CA LYS A 90 1.74 1.48 -17.52
C LYS A 90 2.10 2.52 -18.58
N GLU A 91 3.23 2.31 -19.26
CA GLU A 91 3.72 3.18 -20.31
C GLU A 91 2.62 3.38 -21.36
N LYS A 92 2.30 4.64 -21.68
CA LYS A 92 1.57 4.92 -22.91
C LYS A 92 2.51 4.50 -24.05
N PRO A 93 2.04 3.76 -25.07
CA PRO A 93 2.84 3.53 -26.27
C PRO A 93 3.32 4.89 -26.77
N VAL A 94 4.63 5.05 -26.95
CA VAL A 94 5.17 6.22 -27.64
C VAL A 94 4.58 6.16 -29.05
N ALA A 95 3.79 7.17 -29.42
CA ALA A 95 3.22 7.23 -30.76
C ALA A 95 4.38 7.27 -31.77
N ALA A 96 4.48 6.22 -32.59
CA ALA A 96 5.56 6.00 -33.57
C ALA A 96 5.45 6.96 -34.78
N GLY A 97 5.38 8.27 -34.54
CA GLY A 97 5.18 9.28 -35.58
C GLY A 97 5.91 10.61 -35.36
N GLN A 98 6.77 10.74 -34.34
CA GLN A 98 7.50 11.99 -34.05
C GLN A 98 9.01 11.93 -34.30
N PHE A 99 9.51 10.90 -34.99
CA PHE A 99 10.86 10.94 -35.54
C PHE A 99 10.83 11.66 -36.89
N LYS A 100 10.99 13.00 -36.87
CA LYS A 100 11.48 13.72 -38.03
C LYS A 100 13.01 13.71 -37.95
N PRO A 101 13.72 12.97 -38.81
CA PRO A 101 15.16 13.15 -38.93
C PRO A 101 15.41 14.57 -39.46
N VAL A 102 16.34 15.27 -38.81
CA VAL A 102 16.93 16.54 -39.26
C VAL A 102 17.94 16.28 -40.37
#